data_AF-K9YX93-F1
#
_entry.id   AF-K9YX93-F1
#
_cell.length_a   1.000
_cell.length_b   1.000
_cell.length_c   1.000
_cell.angle_alpha   90.00
_cell.angle_beta   90.00
_cell.angle_gamma   90.00
#
_symmetry.space_group_name_H-M   'P 1'
#
loop_
_entity.id
_entity.type
_entity.pdbx_description
1 polymer ?
#
loop_
_entity_poly.entity_id
_entity_poly.type
_entity_poly.pdbx_seq_one_letter_code
_entity_poly.pdbx_strand_id
1 'polypeptide(L)'
;MICRLSENLTVELTKHAQTQLLERELRLTWIEETLLNPIATEPDHNDPDLTCAFGKISDCEDEVERVFKVVYNKTKTPWQIVTCYFDRNAKRRFLC
;
A
#
# COMPACT_ATOMS: atom_id res chain seq x y z
N MET A 1 -1.75 -13.92 6.20
CA MET A 1 -3.21 -14.04 6.02
C MET A 1 -3.50 -13.73 4.56
N ILE A 2 -4.16 -14.62 3.83
CA ILE A 2 -4.51 -14.35 2.43
C ILE A 2 -5.81 -13.55 2.40
N CYS A 3 -5.80 -12.44 1.66
CA CYS A 3 -6.92 -11.52 1.49
C CYS A 3 -7.19 -11.35 -0.01
N ARG A 4 -8.47 -11.45 -0.37
CA ARG A 4 -8.93 -11.10 -1.70
C ARG A 4 -9.27 -9.61 -1.69
N LEU A 5 -8.50 -8.82 -2.45
CA LEU A 5 -8.73 -7.38 -2.58
C LEU A 5 -9.83 -7.13 -3.63
N SER A 6 -9.78 -7.85 -4.75
CA SER A 6 -10.73 -7.70 -5.85
C SER A 6 -11.11 -9.06 -6.45
N GLU A 7 -12.00 -9.08 -7.46
CA GLU A 7 -12.32 -10.31 -8.18
C GLU A 7 -11.07 -11.02 -8.75
N ASN A 8 -10.02 -10.28 -9.11
CA ASN A 8 -8.81 -10.83 -9.73
C ASN A 8 -7.51 -10.58 -8.95
N LEU A 9 -7.56 -9.88 -7.82
CA LEU A 9 -6.37 -9.57 -7.01
C LEU A 9 -6.45 -10.23 -5.63
N THR A 10 -5.58 -11.21 -5.42
CA THR A 10 -5.39 -11.88 -4.13
C THR A 10 -3.98 -11.61 -3.64
N VAL A 11 -3.87 -11.21 -2.37
CA VAL A 11 -2.60 -10.87 -1.73
C VAL A 11 -2.45 -11.60 -0.41
N GLU A 12 -1.20 -11.85 0.01
CA GLU A 12 -0.89 -12.33 1.35
C GLU A 12 -0.42 -11.17 2.22
N LEU A 13 -1.12 -10.88 3.31
CA LEU A 13 -0.67 -9.95 4.33
C LEU A 13 0.29 -10.65 5.30
N THR A 14 1.49 -10.09 5.45
CA THR A 14 2.40 -10.48 6.54
C THR A 14 1.81 -10.10 7.91
N LYS A 15 2.39 -10.62 9.00
CA LYS A 15 1.96 -10.25 10.36
C LYS A 15 2.09 -8.74 10.60
N HIS A 16 3.18 -8.14 10.11
CA HIS A 16 3.41 -6.70 10.26
C HIS A 16 2.34 -5.87 9.52
N ALA A 17 2.02 -6.22 8.27
CA ALA A 17 0.95 -5.56 7.52
C ALA A 17 -0.41 -5.68 8.23
N GLN A 18 -0.74 -6.86 8.78
CA GLN A 18 -1.97 -7.08 9.55
C GLN A 18 -2.03 -6.19 10.79
N THR A 19 -0.93 -6.09 11.55
CA THR A 19 -0.85 -5.20 12.72
C THR A 19 -1.05 -3.74 12.33
N GLN A 20 -0.41 -3.27 11.25
CA GLN A 20 -0.58 -1.89 10.79
C GLN A 20 -2.03 -1.59 10.36
N LEU A 21 -2.69 -2.53 9.67
CA LEU A 21 -4.09 -2.39 9.29
C LEU A 21 -5.01 -2.25 10.51
N LEU A 22 -4.80 -3.09 11.52
CA LEU A 22 -5.63 -3.11 12.73
C LEU A 22 -5.36 -1.89 13.63
N GLU A 23 -4.10 -1.57 13.92
CA GLU A 23 -3.74 -0.50 14.86
C GLU A 23 -4.01 0.90 14.32
N ARG A 24 -4.00 1.07 12.99
CA ARG A 24 -4.19 2.37 12.33
C ARG A 24 -5.50 2.46 11.56
N GLU A 25 -6.38 1.48 11.75
CA GLU A 25 -7.69 1.40 11.10
C GLU A 25 -7.62 1.61 9.58
N LEU A 26 -6.58 1.04 8.96
CA LEU A 26 -6.37 1.18 7.53
C LEU A 26 -7.35 0.27 6.78
N ARG A 27 -7.81 0.72 5.62
CA ARG A 27 -8.75 -0.03 4.80
C ARG A 27 -8.02 -0.87 3.76
N LEU A 28 -8.49 -2.10 3.55
CA LEU A 28 -8.00 -2.96 2.46
C LEU A 28 -8.24 -2.32 1.08
N THR A 29 -9.31 -1.52 0.95
CA THR A 29 -9.62 -0.77 -0.27
C THR A 29 -8.51 0.22 -0.63
N TRP A 30 -7.83 0.84 0.34
CA TRP A 30 -6.69 1.71 0.06
C TRP A 30 -5.48 0.96 -0.48
N ILE A 31 -5.26 -0.29 -0.04
CA ILE A 31 -4.23 -1.17 -0.60
C ILE A 31 -4.60 -1.50 -2.06
N GLU A 32 -5.84 -1.89 -2.29
CA GLU A 32 -6.35 -2.20 -3.63
C GLU A 32 -6.19 -1.01 -4.58
N GLU A 33 -6.69 0.17 -4.21
CA GLU A 33 -6.59 1.39 -5.00
C GLU A 33 -5.14 1.76 -5.31
N THR A 34 -4.25 1.64 -4.32
CA THR A 34 -2.82 1.92 -4.49
C THR A 34 -2.13 0.94 -5.43
N LEU A 35 -2.54 -0.34 -5.42
CA LEU A 35 -1.97 -1.35 -6.32
C LEU A 35 -2.54 -1.25 -7.74
N LEU A 36 -3.82 -0.88 -7.89
CA LEU A 36 -4.47 -0.74 -9.20
C LEU A 36 -4.10 0.57 -9.90
N ASN A 37 -4.03 1.67 -9.16
CA ASN A 37 -3.75 3.01 -9.69
C ASN A 37 -2.66 3.72 -8.87
N PRO A 38 -1.43 3.20 -8.84
CA PRO A 38 -0.33 3.89 -8.19
C PRO A 38 0.01 5.18 -8.93
N ILE A 39 0.25 6.26 -8.18
CA ILE A 39 0.89 7.49 -8.68
C ILE A 39 2.33 7.19 -9.12
N ALA A 40 3.03 6.36 -8.34
CA ALA A 40 4.40 5.95 -8.59
C ALA A 40 4.67 4.55 -8.04
N THR A 41 5.58 3.82 -8.69
CA THR A 41 6.13 2.57 -8.18
C THR A 41 7.65 2.63 -8.22
N GLU A 42 8.30 2.26 -7.11
CA GLU A 42 9.75 2.30 -6.96
C GLU A 42 10.23 1.01 -6.28
N PRO A 43 11.40 0.46 -6.62
CA PRO A 43 12.00 -0.62 -5.82
C PRO A 43 12.31 -0.11 -4.40
N ASP A 44 12.19 -0.97 -3.39
CA ASP A 44 12.60 -0.60 -2.04
C ASP A 44 14.13 -0.43 -1.99
N HIS A 45 14.59 0.59 -1.27
CA HIS A 45 16.02 0.90 -1.17
C HIS A 45 16.81 -0.19 -0.43
N ASN A 46 16.18 -0.89 0.52
CA ASN A 46 16.83 -1.89 1.35
C ASN A 46 16.73 -3.29 0.74
N ASP A 47 15.66 -3.55 -0.02
CA ASP A 47 15.38 -4.86 -0.61
C ASP A 47 14.87 -4.71 -2.06
N PRO A 48 15.70 -5.02 -3.07
CA PRO A 48 15.32 -4.88 -4.48
C PRO A 48 14.20 -5.84 -4.91
N ASP A 49 13.90 -6.89 -4.15
CA ASP A 49 12.78 -7.79 -4.43
C ASP A 49 11.44 -7.21 -3.95
N LEU A 50 11.49 -6.13 -3.16
CA LEU A 50 10.31 -5.38 -2.71
C LEU A 50 10.03 -4.20 -3.64
N THR A 51 8.75 -3.97 -3.88
CA THR A 51 8.24 -2.81 -4.64
C THR A 51 7.41 -1.94 -3.71
N CYS A 52 7.68 -0.65 -3.73
CA CYS A 52 6.91 0.40 -3.09
C CYS A 52 5.94 1.01 -4.10
N ALA A 53 4.64 0.81 -3.91
CA ALA A 53 3.59 1.55 -4.62
C ALA A 53 3.12 2.74 -3.77
N PHE A 54 2.91 3.88 -4.42
CA PHE A 54 2.39 5.10 -3.80
C PHE A 54 1.05 5.44 -4.45
N GLY A 55 -0.03 5.40 -3.68
CA GLY A 55 -1.39 5.69 -4.13
C GLY A 55 -1.91 7.00 -3.56
N LYS A 56 -2.75 7.70 -4.31
CA LYS A 56 -3.43 8.90 -3.84
C LYS A 56 -4.73 8.49 -3.16
N ILE A 57 -4.87 8.77 -1.87
CA ILE A 57 -6.12 8.54 -1.15
C ILE A 57 -6.79 9.89 -0.92
N SER A 58 -7.97 10.04 -1.54
CA SER A 58 -8.79 11.25 -1.43
C SER A 58 -9.94 11.09 -0.44
N ASP A 59 -10.23 9.85 0.01
CA ASP A 59 -11.30 9.49 0.95
C ASP A 59 -10.83 9.48 2.42
N CYS A 60 -9.98 10.42 2.81
CA CYS A 60 -9.66 10.63 4.23
C CYS A 60 -10.60 11.70 4.80
N GLU A 61 -11.13 11.46 6.00
CA GLU A 61 -12.08 12.35 6.70
C GLU A 61 -11.62 13.80 6.83
N ASP A 62 -10.30 14.05 6.74
CA ASP A 62 -9.69 15.37 6.95
C ASP A 62 -9.71 16.30 5.71
N GLU A 63 -10.36 15.95 4.60
CA GLU A 63 -10.34 16.70 3.31
C GLU A 63 -8.93 16.94 2.71
N VAL A 64 -7.89 16.39 3.33
CA VAL A 64 -6.49 16.55 2.91
C VAL A 64 -6.06 15.34 2.08
N GLU A 65 -5.60 15.61 0.86
CA GLU A 65 -4.98 14.58 0.01
C GLU A 65 -3.76 13.97 0.71
N ARG A 66 -3.76 12.63 0.86
CA ARG A 66 -2.67 11.86 1.46
C ARG A 66 -2.13 10.84 0.46
N VAL A 67 -0.84 10.54 0.58
CA VAL A 67 -0.19 9.46 -0.16
C VAL A 67 -0.14 8.22 0.72
N PHE A 68 -0.69 7.12 0.23
CA PHE A 68 -0.62 5.82 0.87
C PHE A 68 0.49 5.00 0.23
N LYS A 69 1.43 4.52 1.03
CA LYS A 69 2.52 3.69 0.58
C LYS A 69 2.21 2.23 0.91
N VAL A 70 2.31 1.37 -0.09
CA VAL A 70 2.21 -0.09 0.04
C VAL A 70 3.53 -0.70 -0.39
N VAL A 71 4.16 -1.47 0.50
CA VAL A 71 5.36 -2.24 0.19
C VAL A 71 4.97 -3.70 0.04
N TYR A 72 5.27 -4.25 -1.12
CA TYR A 72 4.88 -5.62 -1.47
C TYR A 72 5.96 -6.34 -2.26
N ASN A 73 5.97 -7.66 -2.11
CA ASN A 73 6.81 -8.56 -2.88
C ASN A 73 5.97 -9.16 -4.02
N LYS A 74 6.29 -8.76 -5.26
CA LYS A 74 5.64 -9.24 -6.48
C LYS A 74 6.18 -10.58 -7.00
N THR A 75 7.30 -11.07 -6.44
CA THR A 75 7.92 -12.34 -6.84
C THR A 75 7.21 -13.56 -6.25
N LYS A 76 6.34 -13.34 -5.24
CA LYS A 76 5.53 -14.37 -4.59
C LYS A 76 4.14 -14.42 -5.22
N THR A 77 3.54 -15.61 -5.25
CA THR A 77 2.16 -15.82 -5.70
C THR A 77 1.37 -16.50 -4.58
N PRO A 78 0.37 -15.84 -3.95
CA PRO A 78 -0.07 -14.46 -4.22
C PRO A 78 0.98 -13.41 -3.81
N TRP A 79 0.85 -12.18 -4.34
CA TRP A 79 1.73 -11.07 -3.96
C TRP A 79 1.69 -10.85 -2.45
N GLN A 80 2.84 -10.65 -1.84
CA GLN A 80 2.93 -10.54 -0.38
C GLN A 80 3.05 -9.08 0.04
N ILE A 81 2.09 -8.57 0.80
CA ILE A 81 2.13 -7.22 1.38
C ILE A 81 2.93 -7.25 2.67
N VAL A 82 4.06 -6.55 2.65
CA VAL A 82 5.00 -6.47 3.78
C VAL A 82 4.56 -5.40 4.76
N THR A 83 4.28 -4.19 4.29
CA THR A 83 3.81 -3.08 5.13
C THR A 83 2.99 -2.08 4.32
N CYS A 84 2.15 -1.31 4.99
CA CYS A 84 1.40 -0.21 4.39
C CYS A 84 1.17 0.91 5.40
N TYR A 85 1.26 2.16 4.96
CA TYR A 85 1.09 3.34 5.82
C TYR A 85 0.91 4.62 5.00
N PHE A 86 0.35 5.66 5.63
CA PHE A 86 0.33 7.00 5.05
C PHE A 86 1.71 7.66 5.15
N ASP A 87 2.28 8.03 4.01
CA ASP A 87 3.56 8.71 3.94
C ASP A 87 3.35 10.23 3.87
N ARG A 88 3.62 10.89 5.02
CA ARG A 88 3.47 12.34 5.18
C ARG A 88 4.46 13.14 4.34
N ASN A 89 5.62 12.57 4.02
CA ASN A 89 6.66 13.23 3.23
C ASN A 89 6.43 13.02 1.72
N ALA A 90 5.83 11.90 1.34
CA ALA A 90 5.50 11.61 -0.05
C ALA A 90 4.51 12.60 -0.67
N LYS A 91 3.65 13.25 0.13
CA LYS A 91 2.78 14.34 -0.36
C LYS A 91 3.57 15.42 -1.10
N ARG A 92 4.66 15.91 -0.48
CA ARG A 92 5.50 16.95 -1.09
C ARG A 92 6.23 16.47 -2.36
N ARG A 93 6.44 15.16 -2.48
CA ARG A 93 7.17 14.56 -3.61
C ARG A 93 6.27 14.24 -4.81
N PHE A 94 5.01 13.87 -4.58
CA PHE A 94 4.13 13.34 -5.63
C PHE A 94 2.84 14.15 -5.86
N LEU A 95 2.44 15.00 -4.92
CA LEU A 95 1.17 15.76 -5.00
C LEU A 95 1.38 17.29 -4.97
N CYS A 96 2.61 17.78 -4.81
CA CYS A 96 2.96 19.21 -4.85
C CYS A 96 3.76 19.56 -6.11
#